data_AF-A0A2N5FLD8-F1
#
_entry.id   AF-A0A2N5FLD8-F1
#
_cell.length_a   1.000
_cell.length_b   1.000
_cell.length_c   1.000
_cell.angle_alpha   90.00
_cell.angle_beta   90.00
_cell.angle_gamma   90.00
#
_symmetry.space_group_name_H-M   'P 1'
#
loop_
_entity.id
_entity.type
_entity.pdbx_description
1 polymer ?
#
loop_
_entity_poly.entity_id
_entity_poly.type
_entity_poly.pdbx_seq_one_letter_code
_entity_poly.pdbx_strand_id
1 'polypeptide(L)' 'MFSTLQTKEEYLTTYLAESNEGPPRKYYSLTEKGRRNMNLLVEEWKQFSFAVNQFIEEGSKHDQ' A
#
# COMPACT_ATOMS: atom_id res chain seq x y z
N MET A 1 -3.29 19.40 5.27
CA MET A 1 -2.18 18.84 6.08
C MET A 1 -2.68 18.01 7.28
N PHE A 2 -3.82 18.32 7.92
CA PHE A 2 -4.37 17.50 9.01
C PHE A 2 -5.10 16.22 8.57
N SER A 3 -5.72 16.20 7.39
CA SER A 3 -6.47 15.04 6.86
C SER A 3 -5.59 13.77 6.69
N THR A 4 -4.31 13.93 6.37
CA THR A 4 -3.38 12.80 6.13
C THR A 4 -2.92 12.10 7.41
N LEU A 5 -2.94 12.78 8.56
CA LEU A 5 -2.58 12.17 9.85
C LEU A 5 -3.73 11.31 10.38
N GLN A 6 -4.96 11.78 10.24
CA GLN A 6 -6.16 11.05 10.69
C GLN A 6 -6.38 9.75 9.90
N THR A 7 -6.06 9.76 8.60
CA THR A 7 -6.08 8.52 7.78
C THR A 7 -4.99 7.54 8.19
N LYS A 8 -3.82 8.00 8.64
CA LYS A 8 -2.75 7.10 9.12
C LYS A 8 -3.17 6.32 10.35
N GLU A 9 -3.82 6.96 11.33
CA GLU A 9 -4.26 6.26 12.56
C GLU A 9 -5.40 5.27 12.33
N GLU A 10 -6.15 5.41 11.23
CA GLU A 10 -7.23 4.49 10.89
C GLU A 10 -6.71 3.21 10.20
N TYR A 11 -5.68 3.32 9.37
CA TYR A 11 -5.12 2.19 8.62
C TYR A 11 -3.90 1.56 9.30
N LEU A 12 -3.29 2.24 10.26
CA LEU A 12 -2.10 1.78 10.99
C LEU A 12 -2.33 1.85 12.50
N THR A 13 -1.91 0.81 13.21
CA THR A 13 -1.73 0.85 14.66
C THR A 13 -0.28 1.18 14.99
N THR A 14 -0.06 1.86 16.11
CA THR A 14 1.27 2.18 16.63
C THR A 14 1.45 1.51 17.99
N TYR A 15 2.58 0.84 18.20
CA TYR A 15 2.94 0.28 19.50
C TYR A 15 4.40 0.57 19.86
N LEU A 16 4.66 0.74 21.15
CA LEU A 16 6.02 0.81 21.68
C LEU A 16 6.50 -0.61 21.96
N ALA A 17 7.64 -0.97 21.39
CA ALA A 17 8.32 -2.19 21.78
C ALA A 17 9.66 -1.84 22.42
N GLU A 18 9.97 -2.52 23.51
CA GLU A 18 11.30 -2.45 24.13
C GLU A 18 12.32 -3.03 23.16
N SER A 19 13.44 -2.34 23.02
CA SER A 19 14.57 -2.79 22.22
C SER A 19 15.58 -3.41 23.17
N ASN A 20 16.00 -4.66 22.92
CA ASN A 20 17.01 -5.34 23.75
C ASN A 20 18.35 -4.58 23.84
N GLU A 21 18.60 -3.63 22.93
CA GLU A 21 19.85 -2.86 22.85
C GLU A 21 19.64 -1.33 22.78
N GLY A 22 18.56 -0.76 23.35
CA GLY A 22 18.42 0.70 23.33
C GLY A 22 17.04 1.28 23.70
N PRO A 23 16.81 2.58 23.45
CA PRO A 23 15.56 3.24 23.80
C PRO A 23 14.36 2.63 23.07
N PRO A 24 13.15 2.75 23.67
CA PRO A 24 11.95 2.16 23.09
C PRO A 24 11.66 2.73 21.71
N ARG A 25 11.32 1.87 20.76
CA ARG A 25 11.03 2.24 19.37
C ARG A 25 9.52 2.19 19.12
N LYS A 26 9.03 3.14 18.33
CA LYS A 26 7.65 3.13 17.81
C LYS A 26 7.61 2.25 16.57
N TYR A 27 6.83 1.18 16.61
CA TYR A 27 6.55 0.32 15.47
C TYR A 27 5.13 0.56 14.97
N TYR A 28 4.94 0.34 13.67
CA TYR A 28 3.65 0.50 13.01
C TYR A 28 3.24 -0.83 12.39
N SER A 29 1.97 -1.17 12.48
CA SER A 29 1.38 -2.34 11.80
C SER A 29 0.05 -1.96 11.17
N LEU A 30 -0.37 -2.67 10.13
CA LEU A 30 -1.68 -2.43 9.52
C LEU A 30 -2.80 -2.79 10.50
N THR A 31 -3.81 -1.93 10.60
CA THR A 31 -5.11 -2.32 11.14
C THR A 31 -5.78 -3.31 10.19
N GLU A 32 -6.82 -3.97 10.65
CA GLU A 32 -7.66 -4.82 9.79
C GLU A 32 -8.32 -4.00 8.65
N LYS A 33 -8.70 -2.74 8.93
CA LYS A 33 -9.15 -1.80 7.89
C LYS A 33 -8.01 -1.45 6.91
N GLY A 34 -6.79 -1.26 7.41
CA GLY A 34 -5.57 -1.04 6.62
C GLY A 34 -5.29 -2.19 5.66
N ARG A 35 -5.41 -3.43 6.16
CA ARG A 35 -5.22 -4.64 5.34
C ARG A 35 -6.25 -4.74 4.22
N ARG A 36 -7.53 -4.48 4.51
CA ARG A 36 -8.58 -4.47 3.48
C ARG A 36 -8.32 -3.40 2.41
N ASN A 37 -7.96 -2.19 2.82
CA ASN A 37 -7.63 -1.11 1.88
C ASN A 37 -6.41 -1.47 1.02
N MET A 38 -5.34 -1.96 1.64
CA MET A 38 -4.14 -2.44 0.93
C MET A 38 -4.51 -3.49 -0.14
N ASN A 39 -5.37 -4.45 0.19
CA ASN A 39 -5.80 -5.46 -0.77
C ASN A 39 -6.58 -4.87 -1.94
N LEU A 40 -7.46 -3.88 -1.69
CA LEU A 40 -8.16 -3.16 -2.76
C LEU A 40 -7.18 -2.44 -3.68
N LEU A 41 -6.21 -1.71 -3.13
CA LEU A 41 -5.18 -1.01 -3.92
C LEU A 41 -4.35 -1.99 -4.77
N VAL A 42 -4.03 -3.17 -4.23
CA VAL A 42 -3.31 -4.21 -4.98
C VAL A 42 -4.15 -4.72 -6.15
N GLU A 43 -5.46 -4.93 -5.96
CA GLU A 43 -6.34 -5.36 -7.05
C GLU A 43 -6.53 -4.27 -8.11
N GLU A 44 -6.72 -3.03 -7.71
CA GLU A 44 -6.79 -1.88 -8.63
C GLU A 44 -5.49 -1.75 -9.45
N TRP A 45 -4.34 -1.91 -8.81
CA TRP A 45 -3.04 -1.89 -9.49
C TRP A 45 -2.90 -3.03 -10.52
N LYS A 46 -3.36 -4.24 -10.18
CA LYS A 46 -3.34 -5.38 -11.12
C LYS A 46 -4.20 -5.09 -12.35
N GLN A 47 -5.41 -4.55 -12.16
CA GLN A 47 -6.29 -4.19 -13.27
C GLN A 47 -5.68 -3.11 -14.17
N PHE A 48 -5.12 -2.07 -13.54
CA PHE A 48 -4.45 -0.99 -14.25
C PHE A 48 -3.23 -1.49 -15.05
N SER A 49 -2.33 -2.22 -14.40
CA SER A 49 -1.12 -2.75 -15.04
C SER A 49 -1.45 -3.74 -16.15
N PHE A 50 -2.49 -4.56 -15.99
CA PHE A 50 -2.98 -5.44 -17.04
C PHE A 50 -3.43 -4.64 -18.28
N ALA A 51 -4.27 -3.62 -18.08
CA ALA A 51 -4.76 -2.79 -19.19
C ALA A 51 -3.62 -2.07 -19.93
N VAL A 52 -2.65 -1.54 -19.19
CA VAL A 52 -1.45 -0.90 -19.78
C VAL A 52 -0.62 -1.91 -20.57
N ASN A 53 -0.41 -3.11 -20.03
CA ASN A 53 0.35 -4.15 -20.72
C ASN A 53 -0.34 -4.60 -22.01
N GLN A 54 -1.66 -4.78 -21.99
CA GLN A 54 -2.44 -5.10 -23.20
C GLN A 54 -2.30 -4.00 -24.27
N PHE A 55 -2.40 -2.74 -23.87
CA PHE A 55 -2.22 -1.61 -24.78
C PHE A 55 -0.82 -1.60 -25.45
N ILE A 56 0.23 -1.89 -24.67
CA ILE A 56 1.61 -1.96 -25.20
C ILE A 56 1.77 -3.15 -26.15
N GLU A 57 1.23 -4.32 -25.79
CA GLU A 57 1.28 -5.53 -26.62
C GLU A 57 0.58 -5.32 -27.97
N GLU A 58 -0.60 -4.69 -27.99
CA GLU A 58 -1.33 -4.36 -29.22
C GLU A 58 -0.53 -3.40 -30.11
N GLY A 59 0.06 -2.35 -29.54
CA GLY A 59 0.92 -1.43 -30.28
C GLY A 59 2.12 -2.13 -30.93
N SER A 60 2.79 -3.02 -30.19
CA SER A 60 3.95 -3.76 -30.70
C SER A 60 3.62 -4.75 -31.83
N LYS A 61 2.38 -5.27 -31.88
CA LYS A 61 1.92 -6.16 -32.95
C LYS A 61 1.57 -5.42 -34.24
N HIS A 62 1.26 -4.12 -34.15
CA HIS A 62 0.88 -3.33 -35.32
C HIS A 62 2.09 -2.83 -36.13
N ASP A 63 3.27 -2.82 -35.51
CA ASP A 63 4.54 -2.40 -36.13
C ASP A 63 5.31 -3.57 -36.81
N GLN A 64 4.70 -4.76 -36.93
CA GLN A 64 5.26 -5.94 -37.62
C GLN A 64 4.61 -6.20 -38.98
#